data_AF-A0A961Z963-F1
#
_entry.id   AF-A0A961Z963-F1
#
_cell.length_a   1.000
_cell.length_b   1.000
_cell.length_c   1.000
_cell.angle_alpha   90.00
_cell.angle_beta   90.00
_cell.angle_gamma   90.00
#
_symmetry.space_group_name_H-M   'P 1'
#
loop_
_entity.id
_entity.type
_entity.pdbx_description
1 polymer ?
#
loop_
_entity_poly.entity_id
_entity_poly.type
_entity_poly.pdbx_seq_one_letter_code
_entity_poly.pdbx_strand_id
1 'polypeptide(L)'
;MSMMCRVFTAAMAGSLIFAGEATAATLPAIQTSADNQVPACATPGRLMAYATSRNGRIDAKFDGTATEYMRHGESLKIRWDYAFFQMLVETANLSFVGDVKPAQNNFAGLGATGGGEPGERFKTLGDGVKAHLQHVLMYTGQHIDDPVADRTRKVQEWGVLTKWQRTIKGPMTFAQLTRQWSPKDRGYARDIAAVADSFYSRFCNAPDPKPELVAEARGQGVTIDTAAAVKPAADAPTKGKATAVRAIADARKTSGPGRFGLGAGSFGATMPEPSASTSAGSSPPTSFTVLNGADNATDAGDKSAANDAATKSEMTVASATAAAAAAVATTPAPAASAAEAKSSCRVWQASYGGQKAVIIKAIDKGQTNYTVLDVNEGREQREVAAYIAAYAKEGSSLGEFQTSGKALTKAFELCPES
;
A
#
# COMPACT_ATOMS: atom_id res chain seq x y z
N MET A 1 96.77 -8.49 6.79
CA MET A 1 96.23 -7.82 5.58
C MET A 1 94.88 -8.43 5.28
N SER A 2 93.87 -7.59 4.97
CA SER A 2 92.52 -7.86 4.43
C SER A 2 91.93 -9.30 4.44
N MET A 3 90.70 -9.46 4.96
CA MET A 3 89.53 -9.68 4.09
C MET A 3 88.19 -9.63 4.86
N MET A 4 87.24 -8.85 4.34
CA MET A 4 85.82 -8.87 4.71
C MET A 4 85.04 -9.70 3.67
N CYS A 5 84.10 -10.56 4.09
CA CYS A 5 82.98 -10.94 3.22
C CYS A 5 81.78 -11.53 4.00
N ARG A 6 80.64 -10.80 3.92
CA ARG A 6 79.23 -11.26 3.92
C ARG A 6 78.72 -12.30 4.94
N VAL A 7 77.71 -11.88 5.70
CA VAL A 7 76.51 -12.70 5.98
C VAL A 7 75.28 -11.83 5.68
N PHE A 8 74.28 -12.38 4.99
CA PHE A 8 72.99 -11.71 4.72
C PHE A 8 72.08 -11.80 5.93
N THR A 9 71.40 -10.71 6.29
CA THR A 9 70.30 -10.71 7.27
C THR A 9 68.98 -10.47 6.53
N ALA A 10 68.09 -11.47 6.53
CA ALA A 10 66.75 -11.32 5.94
C ALA A 10 65.80 -10.70 6.98
N ALA A 11 65.31 -9.49 6.71
CA ALA A 11 64.25 -8.87 7.49
C ALA A 11 62.88 -9.20 6.90
N MET A 12 62.11 -10.08 7.56
CA MET A 12 60.69 -10.23 7.25
C MET A 12 59.90 -9.05 7.83
N ALA A 13 59.50 -8.13 6.98
CA ALA A 13 58.49 -7.12 7.32
C ALA A 13 57.11 -7.79 7.37
N GLY A 14 56.55 -7.94 8.58
CA GLY A 14 55.19 -8.43 8.76
C GLY A 14 54.16 -7.38 8.33
N SER A 15 53.53 -7.58 7.17
CA SER A 15 52.40 -6.74 6.74
C SER A 15 51.19 -6.94 7.65
N LEU A 16 50.97 -5.99 8.56
CA LEU A 16 49.72 -5.86 9.29
C LEU A 16 48.58 -5.52 8.31
N ILE A 17 47.81 -6.53 7.92
CA ILE A 17 46.56 -6.34 7.19
C ILE A 17 45.57 -5.71 8.17
N PHE A 18 45.39 -4.38 8.08
CA PHE A 18 44.26 -3.72 8.71
C PHE A 18 42.98 -4.22 8.04
N ALA A 19 42.31 -5.18 8.68
CA ALA A 19 40.92 -5.49 8.38
C ALA A 19 40.10 -4.23 8.69
N GLY A 20 39.67 -3.52 7.66
CA GLY A 20 38.80 -2.35 7.83
C GLY A 20 37.53 -2.78 8.55
N GLU A 21 37.27 -2.17 9.71
CA GLU A 21 36.01 -2.38 10.41
C GLU A 21 34.86 -1.99 9.48
N ALA A 22 33.93 -2.92 9.26
CA ALA A 22 32.73 -2.64 8.48
C ALA A 22 31.88 -1.64 9.27
N THR A 23 32.06 -0.34 8.99
CA THR A 23 31.24 0.74 9.54
C THR A 23 29.77 0.40 9.27
N ALA A 24 29.04 0.05 10.33
CA ALA A 24 27.61 -0.23 10.21
C ALA A 24 26.93 1.00 9.63
N ALA A 25 26.26 0.87 8.48
CA ALA A 25 25.67 1.99 7.77
C ALA A 25 24.74 2.78 8.70
N THR A 26 25.14 4.00 9.06
CA THR A 26 24.44 4.87 10.00
C THR A 26 23.28 5.56 9.30
N LEU A 27 22.24 4.79 8.98
CA LEU A 27 20.98 5.35 8.50
C LEU A 27 20.31 6.19 9.61
N PRO A 28 19.63 7.30 9.28
CA PRO A 28 19.13 8.26 10.26
C PRO A 28 17.95 7.72 11.08
N ALA A 29 17.57 8.48 12.11
CA ALA A 29 16.30 8.32 12.81
C ALA A 29 15.11 8.45 11.83
N ILE A 30 14.08 7.64 12.02
CA ILE A 30 12.88 7.59 11.18
C ILE A 30 12.09 8.90 11.29
N GLN A 31 11.88 9.39 12.51
CA GLN A 31 11.17 10.65 12.75
C GLN A 31 12.11 11.85 12.61
N THR A 32 11.62 12.93 11.99
CA THR A 32 12.36 14.19 11.90
C THR A 32 12.45 14.89 13.25
N SER A 33 13.58 15.53 13.52
CA SER A 33 13.82 16.42 14.66
C SER A 33 14.60 17.65 14.21
N ALA A 34 14.87 18.62 15.09
CA ALA A 34 15.65 19.81 14.76
C ALA A 34 16.99 19.46 14.04
N ASP A 35 17.68 18.44 14.55
CA ASP A 35 18.98 17.96 14.02
C ASP A 35 18.84 16.81 12.99
N ASN A 36 17.62 16.36 12.70
CA ASN A 36 17.31 15.28 11.76
C ASN A 36 16.22 15.71 10.76
N GLN A 37 16.44 16.80 10.04
CA GLN A 37 15.55 17.23 8.96
C GLN A 37 15.84 16.49 7.65
N VAL A 38 14.87 16.48 6.75
CA VAL A 38 15.12 16.12 5.35
C VAL A 38 15.90 17.26 4.69
N PRO A 39 17.07 17.02 4.08
CA PRO A 39 17.86 18.07 3.44
C PRO A 39 17.07 18.80 2.35
N ALA A 40 17.21 20.13 2.28
CA ALA A 40 16.44 20.96 1.33
C ALA A 40 16.68 20.62 -0.17
N CYS A 41 17.76 19.89 -0.48
CA CYS A 41 18.04 19.38 -1.82
C CYS A 41 17.33 18.06 -2.16
N ALA A 42 16.74 17.35 -1.18
CA ALA A 42 15.94 16.16 -1.40
C ALA A 42 14.53 16.57 -1.85
N THR A 43 14.42 17.05 -3.09
CA THR A 43 13.16 17.52 -3.69
C THR A 43 12.54 16.45 -4.60
N PRO A 44 11.21 16.47 -4.83
CA PRO A 44 10.56 15.46 -5.67
C PRO A 44 11.13 15.39 -7.09
N GLY A 45 11.41 16.53 -7.73
CA GLY A 45 11.99 16.58 -9.07
C GLY A 45 13.36 15.92 -9.17
N ARG A 46 14.26 16.21 -8.23
CA ARG A 46 15.58 15.55 -8.14
C ARG A 46 15.49 14.06 -7.83
N LEU A 47 14.60 13.66 -6.92
CA LEU A 47 14.42 12.26 -6.54
C LEU A 47 13.84 11.43 -7.68
N MET A 48 12.90 11.96 -8.46
CA MET A 48 12.40 11.29 -9.66
C MET A 48 13.45 11.27 -10.77
N ALA A 49 14.20 12.36 -11.00
CA ALA A 49 15.30 12.35 -11.97
C ALA A 49 16.39 11.32 -11.61
N TYR A 50 16.67 11.15 -10.32
CA TYR A 50 17.53 10.08 -9.83
C TYR A 50 16.93 8.69 -10.10
N ALA A 51 15.65 8.46 -9.79
CA ALA A 51 14.97 7.20 -10.10
C ALA A 51 15.01 6.88 -11.61
N THR A 52 14.76 7.86 -12.49
CA THR A 52 14.86 7.71 -13.95
C THR A 52 16.29 7.41 -14.41
N SER A 53 17.32 7.97 -13.76
CA SER A 53 18.73 7.63 -14.05
C SER A 53 19.09 6.16 -13.71
N ARG A 54 18.31 5.53 -12.83
CA ARG A 54 18.46 4.13 -12.39
C ARG A 54 17.57 3.19 -13.20
N ASN A 55 16.41 3.67 -13.66
CA ASN A 55 15.46 2.97 -14.51
C ASN A 55 14.88 3.94 -15.55
N GLY A 56 15.38 3.87 -16.79
CA GLY A 56 14.88 4.66 -17.91
C GLY A 56 13.51 4.22 -18.47
N ARG A 57 12.82 3.28 -17.81
CA ARG A 57 11.52 2.70 -18.21
C ARG A 57 10.49 2.74 -17.07
N ILE A 58 10.57 3.74 -16.20
CA ILE A 58 9.52 4.01 -15.20
C ILE A 58 8.21 4.32 -15.95
N ASP A 59 7.14 3.63 -15.55
CA ASP A 59 5.77 3.88 -16.02
C ASP A 59 5.32 5.28 -15.54
N ALA A 60 4.81 6.11 -16.45
CA ALA A 60 4.39 7.49 -16.18
C ALA A 60 3.36 7.62 -15.04
N LYS A 61 2.63 6.56 -14.70
CA LYS A 61 1.76 6.56 -13.51
C LYS A 61 2.52 6.77 -12.19
N PHE A 62 3.85 6.54 -12.18
CA PHE A 62 4.73 6.73 -11.02
C PHE A 62 5.44 8.09 -11.01
N ASP A 63 5.17 9.00 -11.96
CA ASP A 63 5.79 10.34 -12.01
C ASP A 63 5.59 11.13 -10.71
N GLY A 64 4.44 10.96 -10.05
CA GLY A 64 4.09 11.60 -8.78
C GLY A 64 4.66 10.93 -7.52
N THR A 65 5.43 9.82 -7.63
CA THR A 65 5.85 9.04 -6.45
C THR A 65 6.61 9.88 -5.43
N ALA A 66 7.64 10.62 -5.82
CA ALA A 66 8.39 11.44 -4.86
C ALA A 66 7.55 12.59 -4.26
N THR A 67 6.58 13.11 -5.00
CA THR A 67 5.65 14.17 -4.53
C THR A 67 4.77 13.65 -3.39
N GLU A 68 4.23 12.43 -3.51
CA GLU A 68 3.47 11.81 -2.41
C GLU A 68 4.35 11.44 -1.21
N TYR A 69 5.60 11.02 -1.43
CA TYR A 69 6.53 10.75 -0.32
C TYR A 69 6.81 12.03 0.47
N MET A 70 6.99 13.17 -0.21
CA MET A 70 7.12 14.47 0.43
C MET A 70 5.84 14.88 1.17
N ARG A 71 4.68 14.83 0.49
CA ARG A 71 3.37 15.23 1.03
C ARG A 71 3.01 14.46 2.31
N HIS A 72 3.05 13.13 2.25
CA HIS A 72 2.76 12.29 3.41
C HIS A 72 3.89 12.31 4.44
N GLY A 73 5.15 12.42 4.00
CA GLY A 73 6.32 12.47 4.86
C GLY A 73 6.41 13.72 5.74
N GLU A 74 6.19 14.91 5.17
CA GLU A 74 6.14 16.17 5.90
C GLU A 74 4.94 16.23 6.86
N SER A 75 3.82 15.59 6.52
CA SER A 75 2.65 15.45 7.40
C SER A 75 2.93 14.53 8.59
N LEU A 76 3.50 13.34 8.33
CA LEU A 76 3.81 12.32 9.35
C LEU A 76 5.12 12.57 10.11
N LYS A 77 5.88 13.63 9.78
CA LYS A 77 7.18 13.98 10.38
C LYS A 77 8.23 12.86 10.25
N ILE A 78 8.31 12.26 9.06
CA ILE A 78 9.24 11.17 8.73
C ILE A 78 10.39 11.70 7.87
N ARG A 79 11.59 11.13 8.03
CA ARG A 79 12.71 11.17 7.07
C ARG A 79 12.33 10.44 5.78
N TRP A 80 11.43 11.05 5.04
CA TRP A 80 10.73 10.46 3.89
C TRP A 80 11.64 10.24 2.68
N ASP A 81 12.78 10.93 2.64
CA ASP A 81 13.87 10.68 1.71
C ASP A 81 14.42 9.25 1.87
N TYR A 82 14.63 8.79 3.10
CA TYR A 82 15.08 7.41 3.36
C TYR A 82 13.98 6.37 3.12
N ALA A 83 12.71 6.71 3.31
CA ALA A 83 11.59 5.85 2.88
C ALA A 83 11.49 5.76 1.34
N PHE A 84 11.80 6.84 0.62
CA PHE A 84 11.91 6.82 -0.85
C PHE A 84 13.11 5.98 -1.31
N PHE A 85 14.28 6.09 -0.67
CA PHE A 85 15.43 5.23 -0.97
C PHE A 85 15.15 3.76 -0.67
N GLN A 86 14.46 3.46 0.44
CA GLN A 86 13.95 2.12 0.75
C GLN A 86 13.03 1.60 -0.36
N MET A 87 12.06 2.40 -0.81
CA MET A 87 11.18 2.05 -1.93
C MET A 87 11.95 1.71 -3.22
N LEU A 88 13.02 2.44 -3.54
CA LEU A 88 13.86 2.12 -4.71
C LEU A 88 14.56 0.76 -4.58
N VAL A 89 14.88 0.32 -3.36
CA VAL A 89 15.39 -1.04 -3.11
C VAL A 89 14.26 -2.06 -3.26
N GLU A 90 13.15 -1.88 -2.53
CA GLU A 90 11.98 -2.80 -2.51
C GLU A 90 11.38 -3.06 -3.91
N THR A 91 11.32 -2.02 -4.74
CA THR A 91 10.68 -2.07 -6.06
C THR A 91 11.67 -2.32 -7.22
N ALA A 92 12.96 -2.51 -6.93
CA ALA A 92 14.03 -2.51 -7.94
C ALA A 92 13.97 -1.28 -8.86
N ASN A 93 13.95 -0.08 -8.26
CA ASN A 93 13.80 1.22 -8.92
C ASN A 93 12.49 1.31 -9.74
N LEU A 94 11.35 1.00 -9.12
CA LEU A 94 10.01 0.98 -9.74
C LEU A 94 9.84 -0.01 -10.91
N SER A 95 10.68 -1.06 -10.95
CA SER A 95 10.60 -2.13 -11.97
C SER A 95 9.71 -3.30 -11.57
N PHE A 96 9.48 -3.52 -10.27
CA PHE A 96 8.62 -4.58 -9.70
C PHE A 96 8.94 -5.99 -10.22
N VAL A 97 10.20 -6.41 -10.08
CA VAL A 97 10.71 -7.69 -10.60
C VAL A 97 10.30 -8.92 -9.77
N GLY A 98 9.70 -8.72 -8.59
CA GLY A 98 9.30 -9.79 -7.66
C GLY A 98 7.81 -10.16 -7.75
N ASP A 99 7.26 -10.66 -6.64
CA ASP A 99 5.84 -11.09 -6.56
C ASP A 99 4.88 -9.89 -6.71
N VAL A 100 5.17 -8.77 -6.05
CA VAL A 100 4.41 -7.51 -6.16
C VAL A 100 4.47 -6.98 -7.59
N LYS A 101 3.31 -6.62 -8.15
CA LYS A 101 3.19 -6.07 -9.51
C LYS A 101 2.95 -4.55 -9.52
N PRO A 102 3.35 -3.83 -10.60
CA PRO A 102 3.17 -2.38 -10.71
C PRO A 102 1.73 -1.88 -10.52
N ALA A 103 0.73 -2.72 -10.76
CA ALA A 103 -0.70 -2.38 -10.60
C ALA A 103 -1.19 -2.43 -9.14
N GLN A 104 -0.33 -2.77 -8.17
CA GLN A 104 -0.70 -2.85 -6.76
C GLN A 104 -0.42 -1.57 -5.96
N ASN A 105 0.38 -0.64 -6.50
CA ASN A 105 0.91 0.52 -5.76
C ASN A 105 1.60 0.14 -4.43
N ASN A 106 2.05 -1.10 -4.27
CA ASN A 106 2.66 -1.60 -3.05
C ASN A 106 4.18 -1.40 -3.11
N PHE A 107 4.60 -0.22 -2.66
CA PHE A 107 5.98 0.26 -2.79
C PHE A 107 6.97 -0.34 -1.78
N ALA A 108 6.54 -1.29 -0.95
CA ALA A 108 7.25 -1.72 0.25
C ALA A 108 7.01 -3.19 0.62
N GLY A 109 6.63 -4.03 -0.34
CA GLY A 109 6.45 -5.48 -0.13
C GLY A 109 5.38 -5.86 0.91
N LEU A 110 4.46 -4.96 1.26
CA LEU A 110 3.54 -5.15 2.38
C LEU A 110 2.63 -6.35 2.12
N GLY A 111 2.75 -7.37 2.95
CA GLY A 111 1.97 -8.61 2.85
C GLY A 111 2.51 -9.63 1.84
N ALA A 112 3.53 -9.31 1.05
CA ALA A 112 4.20 -10.28 0.21
C ALA A 112 5.04 -11.24 1.08
N THR A 113 5.08 -12.53 0.70
CA THR A 113 5.76 -13.58 1.49
C THR A 113 6.75 -14.42 0.69
N GLY A 114 6.92 -14.15 -0.60
CA GLY A 114 7.62 -15.04 -1.53
C GLY A 114 6.67 -16.05 -2.18
N GLY A 115 7.12 -16.68 -3.26
CA GLY A 115 6.44 -17.82 -3.88
C GLY A 115 5.21 -17.48 -4.72
N GLY A 116 5.11 -16.25 -5.23
CA GLY A 116 3.97 -15.80 -6.03
C GLY A 116 2.89 -15.07 -5.23
N GLU A 117 2.96 -15.07 -3.90
CA GLU A 117 2.02 -14.32 -3.04
C GLU A 117 2.23 -12.80 -3.21
N PRO A 118 1.30 -12.09 -3.86
CA PRO A 118 1.54 -10.74 -4.37
C PRO A 118 1.52 -9.68 -3.26
N GLY A 119 1.00 -10.01 -2.07
CA GLY A 119 0.78 -9.06 -0.98
C GLY A 119 -0.37 -8.08 -1.23
N GLU A 120 -0.38 -7.00 -0.44
CA GLU A 120 -1.45 -6.00 -0.45
C GLU A 120 -1.51 -5.17 -1.73
N ARG A 121 -2.65 -4.50 -1.94
CA ARG A 121 -2.94 -3.63 -3.07
C ARG A 121 -3.57 -2.34 -2.57
N PHE A 122 -3.05 -1.21 -3.03
CA PHE A 122 -3.53 0.12 -2.67
C PHE A 122 -4.19 0.80 -3.87
N LYS A 123 -5.34 1.45 -3.64
CA LYS A 123 -6.22 1.98 -4.69
C LYS A 123 -5.54 3.04 -5.54
N THR A 124 -4.78 3.93 -4.91
CA THR A 124 -4.00 4.98 -5.58
C THR A 124 -2.52 4.89 -5.25
N LEU A 125 -1.70 5.61 -6.01
CA LEU A 125 -0.28 5.80 -5.72
C LEU A 125 -0.08 6.48 -4.35
N GLY A 126 -0.88 7.50 -4.03
CA GLY A 126 -0.86 8.16 -2.71
C GLY A 126 -1.18 7.21 -1.57
N ASP A 127 -2.22 6.38 -1.71
CA ASP A 127 -2.56 5.35 -0.71
C ASP A 127 -1.38 4.39 -0.46
N GLY A 128 -0.71 3.95 -1.53
CA GLY A 128 0.45 3.06 -1.45
C GLY A 128 1.66 3.69 -0.75
N VAL A 129 1.93 4.98 -1.01
CA VAL A 129 3.00 5.72 -0.35
C VAL A 129 2.65 6.01 1.11
N LYS A 130 1.40 6.39 1.41
CA LYS A 130 0.90 6.58 2.78
C LYS A 130 0.97 5.27 3.57
N ALA A 131 0.58 4.14 2.96
CA ALA A 131 0.68 2.81 3.56
C ALA A 131 2.12 2.44 3.95
N HIS A 132 3.09 2.68 3.05
CA HIS A 132 4.51 2.48 3.34
C HIS A 132 4.97 3.36 4.51
N LEU A 133 4.72 4.67 4.44
CA LEU A 133 5.15 5.62 5.48
C LEU A 133 4.50 5.35 6.84
N GLN A 134 3.21 4.97 6.89
CA GLN A 134 2.56 4.52 8.11
C GLN A 134 3.17 3.22 8.65
N HIS A 135 3.51 2.25 7.78
CA HIS A 135 4.20 1.03 8.23
C HIS A 135 5.56 1.36 8.83
N VAL A 136 6.37 2.19 8.16
CA VAL A 136 7.67 2.68 8.66
C VAL A 136 7.53 3.43 9.99
N LEU A 137 6.54 4.32 10.13
CA LEU A 137 6.32 5.07 11.37
C LEU A 137 5.93 4.16 12.54
N MET A 138 5.12 3.14 12.29
CA MET A 138 4.70 2.17 13.30
C MET A 138 5.89 1.41 13.92
N TYR A 139 7.02 1.23 13.20
CA TYR A 139 8.24 0.68 13.80
C TYR A 139 8.75 1.50 15.00
N THR A 140 8.52 2.82 15.02
CA THR A 140 8.95 3.71 16.13
C THR A 140 8.22 3.44 17.45
N GLY A 141 7.15 2.66 17.44
CA GLY A 141 6.24 2.46 18.57
C GLY A 141 5.07 3.46 18.60
N GLN A 142 5.03 4.42 17.67
CA GLN A 142 3.87 5.27 17.46
C GLN A 142 2.69 4.46 16.91
N HIS A 143 1.54 4.55 17.59
CA HIS A 143 0.29 3.95 17.10
C HIS A 143 -0.27 4.76 15.92
N ILE A 144 -0.80 4.04 14.94
CA ILE A 144 -1.52 4.56 13.77
C ILE A 144 -2.97 4.12 13.91
N ASP A 145 -3.88 5.07 14.14
CA ASP A 145 -5.30 4.78 14.43
C ASP A 145 -6.02 4.15 13.22
N ASP A 146 -5.83 4.74 12.03
CA ASP A 146 -6.32 4.20 10.77
C ASP A 146 -5.17 4.00 9.75
N PRO A 147 -4.51 2.84 9.79
CA PRO A 147 -3.51 2.47 8.81
C PRO A 147 -4.15 2.02 7.50
N VAL A 148 -3.64 2.54 6.38
CA VAL A 148 -4.07 2.17 5.02
C VAL A 148 -3.73 0.71 4.70
N ALA A 149 -2.65 0.17 5.30
CA ALA A 149 -2.26 -1.23 5.16
C ALA A 149 -2.80 -2.12 6.29
N ASP A 150 -3.37 -3.24 5.88
CA ASP A 150 -3.89 -4.31 6.73
C ASP A 150 -2.77 -4.94 7.56
N ARG A 151 -1.57 -5.10 6.99
CA ARG A 151 -0.38 -5.57 7.71
C ARG A 151 0.04 -4.61 8.80
N THR A 152 -0.04 -3.29 8.60
CA THR A 152 0.23 -2.33 9.68
C THR A 152 -0.78 -2.49 10.81
N ARG A 153 -2.07 -2.63 10.48
CA ARG A 153 -3.14 -2.89 11.46
C ARG A 153 -2.84 -4.14 12.30
N LYS A 154 -2.65 -5.29 11.64
CA LYS A 154 -2.36 -6.60 12.26
C LYS A 154 -1.08 -6.60 13.10
N VAL A 155 -0.02 -5.92 12.64
CA VAL A 155 1.25 -5.81 13.39
C VAL A 155 1.07 -5.04 14.71
N GLN A 156 0.21 -4.02 14.73
CA GLN A 156 -0.14 -3.29 15.96
C GLN A 156 -1.05 -4.12 16.88
N GLU A 157 -2.14 -4.68 16.33
CA GLU A 157 -3.13 -5.47 17.07
C GLU A 157 -2.52 -6.69 17.77
N TRP A 158 -1.62 -7.40 17.09
CA TRP A 158 -0.93 -8.57 17.64
C TRP A 158 0.34 -8.20 18.42
N GLY A 159 0.68 -6.90 18.52
CA GLY A 159 1.84 -6.41 19.25
C GLY A 159 3.19 -6.96 18.77
N VAL A 160 3.30 -7.32 17.48
CA VAL A 160 4.42 -8.11 16.93
C VAL A 160 5.78 -7.47 17.20
N LEU A 161 5.86 -6.14 17.08
CA LEU A 161 7.09 -5.38 17.32
C LEU A 161 7.26 -4.93 18.78
N THR A 162 6.22 -4.99 19.62
CA THR A 162 6.19 -4.34 20.94
C THR A 162 7.32 -4.77 21.87
N LYS A 163 7.66 -6.07 21.89
CA LYS A 163 8.77 -6.57 22.72
C LYS A 163 10.13 -6.05 22.24
N TRP A 164 10.33 -5.93 20.94
CA TRP A 164 11.56 -5.42 20.35
C TRP A 164 11.67 -3.90 20.47
N GLN A 165 10.58 -3.15 20.24
CA GLN A 165 10.55 -1.70 20.40
C GLN A 165 11.01 -1.26 21.80
N ARG A 166 10.60 -2.00 22.84
CA ARG A 166 11.04 -1.77 24.23
C ARG A 166 12.54 -1.99 24.48
N THR A 167 13.28 -2.66 23.59
CA THR A 167 14.74 -2.81 23.72
C THR A 167 15.53 -1.66 23.09
N ILE A 168 14.88 -0.85 22.24
CA ILE A 168 15.50 0.29 21.58
C ILE A 168 15.54 1.48 22.54
N LYS A 169 16.72 2.09 22.65
CA LYS A 169 16.97 3.32 23.42
C LYS A 169 17.24 4.46 22.46
N GLY A 170 16.60 5.61 22.69
CA GLY A 170 16.67 6.75 21.79
C GLY A 170 15.76 6.59 20.55
N PRO A 171 15.89 7.48 19.55
CA PRO A 171 15.03 7.47 18.38
C PRO A 171 15.28 6.24 17.50
N MET A 172 14.19 5.60 17.07
CA MET A 172 14.25 4.46 16.14
C MET A 172 14.88 4.88 14.80
N THR A 173 15.88 4.14 14.32
CA THR A 173 16.56 4.42 13.05
C THR A 173 16.17 3.46 11.93
N PHE A 174 16.35 3.88 10.68
CA PHE A 174 16.21 2.98 9.54
C PHE A 174 17.17 1.77 9.63
N ALA A 175 18.34 1.92 10.25
CA ALA A 175 19.30 0.84 10.49
C ALA A 175 18.87 -0.17 11.58
N GLN A 176 17.89 0.21 12.41
CA GLN A 176 17.21 -0.69 13.34
C GLN A 176 15.99 -1.34 12.68
N LEU A 177 15.21 -0.57 11.91
CA LEU A 177 14.07 -1.06 11.12
C LEU A 177 14.48 -2.18 10.15
N THR A 178 15.57 -2.01 9.39
CA THR A 178 16.03 -3.00 8.40
C THR A 178 16.22 -4.40 9.00
N ARG A 179 16.72 -4.49 10.25
CA ARG A 179 16.96 -5.75 10.98
C ARG A 179 15.69 -6.53 11.31
N GLN A 180 14.53 -5.86 11.34
CA GLN A 180 13.23 -6.48 11.59
C GLN A 180 12.37 -6.57 10.33
N TRP A 181 12.56 -5.66 9.39
CA TRP A 181 11.90 -5.65 8.08
C TRP A 181 12.33 -6.84 7.23
N SER A 182 13.64 -7.11 7.16
CA SER A 182 14.22 -8.25 6.45
C SER A 182 15.32 -8.90 7.30
N PRO A 183 14.97 -9.70 8.33
CA PRO A 183 15.94 -10.22 9.31
C PRO A 183 16.96 -11.21 8.72
N LYS A 184 16.71 -11.74 7.52
CA LYS A 184 17.65 -12.61 6.79
C LYS A 184 18.59 -11.83 5.88
N ASP A 185 18.26 -10.59 5.54
CA ASP A 185 19.08 -9.74 4.68
C ASP A 185 20.07 -8.90 5.49
N ARG A 186 21.35 -9.30 5.43
CA ARG A 186 22.45 -8.58 6.09
C ARG A 186 22.99 -7.40 5.27
N GLY A 187 22.56 -7.26 4.02
CA GLY A 187 22.93 -6.18 3.10
C GLY A 187 21.98 -4.99 3.14
N TYR A 188 20.69 -5.22 3.39
CA TYR A 188 19.61 -4.24 3.25
C TYR A 188 19.91 -2.81 3.76
N ALA A 189 20.48 -2.67 4.96
CA ALA A 189 20.84 -1.35 5.52
C ALA A 189 21.92 -0.61 4.70
N ARG A 190 22.93 -1.35 4.20
CA ARG A 190 23.97 -0.81 3.32
C ARG A 190 23.40 -0.47 1.95
N ASP A 191 22.43 -1.24 1.47
CA ASP A 191 21.88 -1.03 0.12
C ASP A 191 20.99 0.23 0.08
N ILE A 192 20.22 0.49 1.15
CA ILE A 192 19.55 1.80 1.36
C ILE A 192 20.59 2.94 1.47
N ALA A 193 21.68 2.75 2.22
CA ALA A 193 22.74 3.77 2.34
C ALA A 193 23.38 4.08 0.98
N ALA A 194 23.74 3.05 0.20
CA ALA A 194 24.32 3.21 -1.12
C ALA A 194 23.37 3.92 -2.10
N VAL A 195 22.05 3.74 -1.98
CA VAL A 195 21.06 4.50 -2.75
C VAL A 195 21.02 5.97 -2.30
N ALA A 196 21.07 6.24 -1.00
CA ALA A 196 21.09 7.59 -0.43
C ALA A 196 22.37 8.35 -0.79
N ASP A 197 23.55 7.77 -0.57
CA ASP A 197 24.86 8.37 -0.86
C ASP A 197 25.01 8.70 -2.35
N SER A 198 24.54 7.79 -3.21
CA SER A 198 24.48 7.97 -4.67
C SER A 198 23.58 9.13 -5.11
N PHE A 199 22.50 9.41 -4.37
CA PHE A 199 21.64 10.58 -4.57
C PHE A 199 22.33 11.85 -4.05
N TYR A 200 22.76 11.86 -2.79
CA TYR A 200 23.30 13.04 -2.12
C TYR A 200 24.63 13.53 -2.72
N SER A 201 25.48 12.63 -3.22
CA SER A 201 26.72 13.02 -3.91
C SER A 201 26.50 13.66 -5.28
N ARG A 202 25.44 13.28 -6.01
CA ARG A 202 25.28 13.62 -7.45
C ARG A 202 24.08 14.50 -7.79
N PHE A 203 22.92 14.27 -7.17
CA PHE A 203 21.66 14.93 -7.52
C PHE A 203 21.33 16.09 -6.57
N CYS A 204 21.70 15.99 -5.29
CA CYS A 204 21.51 17.07 -4.31
C CYS A 204 22.17 18.40 -4.74
N ASN A 205 23.34 18.32 -5.39
CA ASN A 205 24.11 19.47 -5.87
C ASN A 205 23.71 19.96 -7.27
N ALA A 206 22.80 19.25 -7.95
CA ALA A 206 22.31 19.62 -9.28
C ALA A 206 21.14 20.62 -9.20
N PRO A 207 20.85 21.38 -10.27
CA PRO A 207 19.58 22.09 -10.41
C PRO A 207 18.40 21.12 -10.27
N ASP A 208 17.31 21.58 -9.67
CA ASP A 208 16.07 20.79 -9.66
C ASP A 208 15.44 20.81 -11.06
N PRO A 209 15.19 19.66 -11.71
CA PRO A 209 14.52 19.64 -13.00
C PRO A 209 13.00 19.89 -12.92
N LYS A 210 12.40 19.77 -11.73
CA LYS A 210 10.96 20.00 -11.49
C LYS A 210 10.70 20.63 -10.09
N PRO A 211 11.18 21.87 -9.84
CA PRO A 211 11.04 22.53 -8.54
C PRO A 211 9.58 22.79 -8.12
N GLU A 212 8.67 22.92 -9.08
CA GLU A 212 7.24 23.13 -8.87
C GLU A 212 6.57 22.02 -8.05
N LEU A 213 7.08 20.79 -8.12
CA LEU A 213 6.57 19.65 -7.36
C LEU A 213 6.72 19.81 -5.84
N VAL A 214 7.63 20.67 -5.36
CA VAL A 214 7.75 21.01 -3.93
C VAL A 214 6.54 21.79 -3.44
N ALA A 215 6.03 22.73 -4.24
CA ALA A 215 4.82 23.48 -3.92
C ALA A 215 3.59 22.56 -3.99
N GLU A 216 3.52 21.74 -5.05
CA GLU A 216 2.45 20.76 -5.23
C GLU A 216 2.35 19.78 -4.05
N ALA A 217 3.48 19.20 -3.60
CA ALA A 217 3.53 18.32 -2.44
C ALA A 217 2.92 18.97 -1.19
N ARG A 218 3.16 20.26 -0.99
CA ARG A 218 2.67 21.05 0.15
C ARG A 218 1.24 21.57 -0.01
N GLY A 219 0.54 21.21 -1.09
CA GLY A 219 -0.80 21.70 -1.40
C GLY A 219 -0.84 23.18 -1.79
N GLN A 220 0.31 23.79 -2.05
CA GLN A 220 0.42 25.13 -2.60
C GLN A 220 0.24 25.00 -4.12
N GLY A 221 -0.95 25.35 -4.60
CA GLY A 221 -1.33 25.14 -6.00
C GLY A 221 -0.31 25.74 -6.97
N VAL A 222 0.16 24.92 -7.91
CA VAL A 222 1.10 25.39 -8.94
C VAL A 222 0.35 26.34 -9.87
N THR A 223 0.64 27.64 -9.76
CA THR A 223 0.27 28.62 -10.79
C THR A 223 1.14 28.33 -12.02
N ILE A 224 0.61 27.55 -12.97
CA ILE A 224 1.24 27.31 -14.27
C ILE A 224 1.11 28.58 -15.13
N ASP A 225 1.86 29.62 -14.77
CA ASP A 225 2.14 30.76 -15.65
C ASP A 225 3.33 30.41 -16.55
N THR A 226 3.16 29.38 -17.40
CA THR A 226 4.16 28.97 -18.40
C THR A 226 3.56 28.77 -19.78
N ALA A 227 2.64 29.66 -20.16
CA ALA A 227 2.18 29.86 -21.53
C ALA A 227 2.65 31.23 -22.09
N ALA A 228 3.91 31.60 -21.86
CA ALA A 228 4.45 32.92 -22.23
C ALA A 228 5.92 32.91 -22.67
N ALA A 229 6.23 32.18 -23.75
CA ALA A 229 7.50 32.35 -24.49
C ALA A 229 7.34 32.24 -26.02
N VAL A 230 6.19 32.65 -26.55
CA VAL A 230 6.01 32.98 -27.98
C VAL A 230 5.56 34.43 -28.05
N LYS A 231 6.33 35.27 -28.74
CA LYS A 231 6.04 36.71 -28.85
C LYS A 231 4.73 36.94 -29.60
N PRO A 232 3.81 37.79 -29.11
CA PRO A 232 2.69 38.26 -29.91
C PRO A 232 3.19 39.25 -30.96
N ALA A 233 2.87 39.02 -32.23
CA ALA A 233 2.96 40.02 -33.28
C ALA A 233 1.69 40.89 -33.27
N ALA A 234 1.85 42.20 -33.43
CA ALA A 234 0.76 43.17 -33.27
C ALA A 234 0.07 43.52 -34.61
N ASP A 235 -1.23 43.79 -34.49
CA ASP A 235 -2.10 44.69 -35.27
C ASP A 235 -2.33 44.51 -36.79
N ALA A 236 -3.57 44.08 -37.12
CA ALA A 236 -4.45 44.68 -38.14
C ALA A 236 -5.92 44.22 -37.93
N PRO A 237 -6.97 44.92 -38.41
CA PRO A 237 -8.16 45.15 -37.58
C PRO A 237 -9.45 44.36 -37.93
N THR A 238 -10.42 44.49 -37.03
CA THR A 238 -11.69 43.74 -36.91
C THR A 238 -12.80 44.14 -37.91
N LYS A 239 -13.35 43.12 -38.59
CA LYS A 239 -14.75 42.96 -39.02
C LYS A 239 -15.07 41.46 -38.90
N GLY A 240 -16.22 40.95 -38.46
CA GLY A 240 -17.52 41.54 -38.14
C GLY A 240 -18.54 40.40 -38.30
N LYS A 241 -19.19 39.99 -37.20
CA LYS A 241 -20.03 38.77 -37.07
C LYS A 241 -20.98 38.50 -38.28
N ALA A 242 -20.81 37.38 -39.02
CA ALA A 242 -21.88 36.80 -39.87
C ALA A 242 -21.59 35.40 -40.51
N THR A 243 -21.23 34.32 -39.77
CA THR A 243 -21.11 32.97 -40.44
C THR A 243 -21.37 31.72 -39.57
N ALA A 244 -21.97 31.82 -38.39
CA ALA A 244 -22.18 30.67 -37.50
C ALA A 244 -23.66 30.28 -37.25
N VAL A 245 -24.58 30.60 -38.18
CA VAL A 245 -26.02 30.25 -38.07
C VAL A 245 -26.55 29.51 -39.32
N ARG A 246 -25.66 29.06 -40.23
CA ARG A 246 -26.07 28.38 -41.48
C ARG A 246 -25.77 26.88 -41.54
N ALA A 247 -25.09 26.30 -40.56
CA ALA A 247 -24.72 24.87 -40.54
C ALA A 247 -25.78 23.93 -39.93
N ILE A 248 -26.86 24.46 -39.33
CA ILE A 248 -27.89 23.66 -38.63
C ILE A 248 -29.21 23.56 -39.45
N ALA A 249 -29.34 24.35 -40.52
CA ALA A 249 -30.56 24.38 -41.35
C ALA A 249 -30.61 23.27 -42.43
N ASP A 250 -29.46 22.81 -42.93
CA ASP A 250 -29.41 21.89 -44.07
C ASP A 250 -29.48 20.40 -43.70
N ALA A 251 -29.29 20.05 -42.41
CA ALA A 251 -29.42 18.68 -41.90
C ALA A 251 -30.87 18.19 -41.70
N ARG A 252 -31.88 18.97 -42.15
CA ARG A 252 -33.31 18.70 -41.87
C ARG A 252 -34.22 18.62 -43.11
N LYS A 253 -33.65 18.46 -44.31
CA LYS A 253 -34.39 18.52 -45.59
C LYS A 253 -34.29 17.32 -46.54
N THR A 254 -33.85 16.15 -46.07
CA THR A 254 -33.94 14.88 -46.83
C THR A 254 -34.55 13.76 -45.97
N SER A 255 -35.87 13.63 -46.07
CA SER A 255 -36.68 12.58 -45.45
C SER A 255 -36.85 11.36 -46.37
N GLY A 256 -36.82 10.14 -45.84
CA GLY A 256 -37.39 8.98 -46.55
C GLY A 256 -37.08 7.61 -45.89
N PRO A 257 -38.06 6.73 -45.65
CA PRO A 257 -37.92 5.65 -44.65
C PRO A 257 -37.59 4.26 -45.21
N GLY A 258 -36.82 3.45 -44.46
CA GLY A 258 -36.48 2.06 -44.82
C GLY A 258 -36.08 1.20 -43.61
N ARG A 259 -36.79 0.07 -43.44
CA ARG A 259 -36.78 -0.87 -42.31
C ARG A 259 -35.56 -1.83 -42.26
N PHE A 260 -35.35 -2.42 -41.08
CA PHE A 260 -34.74 -3.73 -40.77
C PHE A 260 -33.21 -3.94 -40.98
N GLY A 261 -32.64 -4.83 -40.15
CA GLY A 261 -31.43 -5.60 -40.52
C GLY A 261 -30.44 -5.92 -39.39
N LEU A 262 -30.67 -6.98 -38.62
CA LEU A 262 -29.61 -7.70 -37.90
C LEU A 262 -28.77 -8.51 -38.92
N GLY A 263 -27.48 -8.78 -38.65
CA GLY A 263 -26.78 -9.85 -39.37
C GLY A 263 -25.25 -9.83 -39.30
N ALA A 264 -24.65 -10.94 -38.86
CA ALA A 264 -23.22 -11.22 -38.99
C ALA A 264 -22.89 -11.77 -40.40
N GLY A 265 -21.61 -11.75 -40.81
CA GLY A 265 -21.22 -12.37 -42.08
C GLY A 265 -19.78 -12.10 -42.54
N SER A 266 -18.86 -12.93 -42.03
CA SER A 266 -17.51 -13.27 -42.53
C SER A 266 -17.25 -13.14 -44.05
N PHE A 267 -16.00 -12.86 -44.48
CA PHE A 267 -15.09 -13.84 -45.15
C PHE A 267 -13.92 -13.19 -45.94
N GLY A 268 -12.69 -13.63 -45.62
CA GLY A 268 -11.55 -13.79 -46.56
C GLY A 268 -10.83 -12.53 -47.10
N ALA A 269 -9.57 -12.62 -47.56
CA ALA A 269 -8.56 -13.68 -47.43
C ALA A 269 -7.15 -13.17 -47.83
N THR A 270 -6.13 -13.99 -47.55
CA THR A 270 -4.86 -14.14 -48.32
C THR A 270 -3.68 -13.20 -47.98
N MET A 271 -2.58 -13.84 -47.53
CA MET A 271 -1.23 -13.25 -47.42
C MET A 271 -0.52 -13.22 -48.79
N PRO A 272 0.68 -12.63 -48.90
CA PRO A 272 1.86 -13.48 -48.70
C PRO A 272 3.01 -12.84 -47.91
N GLU A 273 3.69 -13.67 -47.12
CA GLU A 273 5.13 -13.53 -46.85
C GLU A 273 5.86 -14.48 -47.84
N PRO A 274 7.18 -14.35 -48.09
CA PRO A 274 8.12 -14.99 -47.16
C PRO A 274 9.53 -14.37 -47.06
N SER A 275 10.19 -14.62 -45.92
CA SER A 275 11.52 -15.31 -45.83
C SER A 275 12.46 -14.69 -44.80
N ALA A 276 12.83 -15.50 -43.81
CA ALA A 276 13.78 -15.18 -42.76
C ALA A 276 15.23 -15.54 -43.14
N SER A 277 16.19 -15.01 -42.37
CA SER A 277 17.45 -15.70 -42.09
C SER A 277 17.96 -15.35 -40.69
N THR A 278 18.58 -16.31 -40.03
CA THR A 278 18.89 -16.35 -38.59
C THR A 278 20.37 -16.16 -38.30
N SER A 279 20.70 -15.66 -37.10
CA SER A 279 21.83 -16.16 -36.28
C SER A 279 21.66 -15.71 -34.82
N ALA A 280 22.38 -16.35 -33.90
CA ALA A 280 21.98 -16.43 -32.49
C ALA A 280 23.03 -15.90 -31.49
N GLY A 281 22.56 -15.61 -30.27
CA GLY A 281 23.32 -15.83 -29.03
C GLY A 281 23.87 -14.61 -28.29
N SER A 282 23.33 -14.34 -27.09
CA SER A 282 24.10 -14.24 -25.82
C SER A 282 23.20 -13.94 -24.61
N SER A 283 23.62 -14.41 -23.44
CA SER A 283 22.88 -14.58 -22.17
C SER A 283 22.27 -13.34 -21.51
N PRO A 284 21.18 -13.48 -20.71
CA PRO A 284 20.71 -12.46 -19.77
C PRO A 284 21.35 -12.61 -18.36
N PRO A 285 21.51 -11.51 -17.58
CA PRO A 285 21.99 -11.59 -16.21
C PRO A 285 20.88 -11.93 -15.19
N THR A 286 21.03 -13.09 -14.56
CA THR A 286 20.63 -13.44 -13.17
C THR A 286 19.40 -12.76 -12.56
N SER A 287 18.27 -13.46 -12.61
CA SER A 287 17.17 -13.33 -11.64
C SER A 287 17.51 -14.00 -10.30
N PHE A 288 16.94 -13.50 -9.20
CA PHE A 288 16.94 -14.17 -7.90
C PHE A 288 15.51 -14.59 -7.54
N THR A 289 15.34 -15.84 -7.12
CA THR A 289 14.07 -16.40 -6.66
C THR A 289 14.32 -17.18 -5.38
N VAL A 290 13.49 -16.97 -4.35
CA VAL A 290 13.46 -17.79 -3.13
C VAL A 290 12.16 -18.56 -3.10
N LEU A 291 12.26 -19.88 -3.27
CA LEU A 291 11.22 -20.89 -3.05
C LEU A 291 11.92 -22.14 -2.49
N ASN A 292 11.27 -22.91 -1.61
CA ASN A 292 11.93 -23.98 -0.86
C ASN A 292 11.00 -25.19 -0.60
N GLY A 293 11.61 -26.39 -0.51
CA GLY A 293 10.97 -27.68 -0.20
C GLY A 293 10.52 -28.46 -1.44
N ALA A 294 10.68 -29.78 -1.53
CA ALA A 294 11.46 -30.77 -0.76
C ALA A 294 12.00 -31.80 -1.81
N ASP A 295 12.93 -32.73 -1.58
CA ASP A 295 13.01 -33.81 -0.58
C ASP A 295 14.46 -34.28 -0.44
N ASN A 296 14.81 -34.98 0.63
CA ASN A 296 15.94 -35.91 0.59
C ASN A 296 15.69 -37.10 1.52
N ALA A 297 15.63 -38.30 0.93
CA ALA A 297 15.48 -39.55 1.65
C ALA A 297 16.77 -40.36 1.50
N THR A 298 17.46 -40.62 2.62
CA THR A 298 18.49 -41.65 2.72
C THR A 298 18.34 -42.40 4.04
N ASP A 299 18.29 -43.72 3.91
CA ASP A 299 18.12 -44.72 4.97
C ASP A 299 19.42 -44.95 5.78
N ALA A 300 19.28 -45.25 7.07
CA ALA A 300 20.06 -46.25 7.83
C ALA A 300 19.78 -46.19 9.36
N GLY A 301 19.45 -47.34 9.98
CA GLY A 301 20.10 -47.71 11.26
C GLY A 301 19.29 -47.84 12.57
N ASP A 302 18.58 -48.97 12.70
CA ASP A 302 18.67 -49.92 13.84
C ASP A 302 17.89 -49.70 15.19
N LYS A 303 17.13 -50.76 15.57
CA LYS A 303 16.68 -51.24 16.93
C LYS A 303 16.14 -50.23 17.98
N SER A 304 14.97 -50.42 18.63
CA SER A 304 14.56 -51.63 19.38
C SER A 304 13.16 -51.51 20.03
N ALA A 305 12.47 -52.65 20.19
CA ALA A 305 11.51 -53.07 21.24
C ALA A 305 10.37 -52.13 21.77
N ALA A 306 9.13 -52.48 21.37
CA ALA A 306 7.97 -52.86 22.20
C ALA A 306 7.64 -52.15 23.55
N ASN A 307 6.39 -51.67 23.69
CA ASN A 307 5.36 -52.41 24.44
C ASN A 307 3.93 -51.83 24.28
N ASP A 308 2.93 -52.65 24.61
CA ASP A 308 1.48 -52.42 24.47
C ASP A 308 0.88 -51.35 25.40
N ALA A 309 -0.26 -50.77 24.99
CA ALA A 309 -1.56 -51.05 25.64
C ALA A 309 -2.71 -50.22 25.02
N ALA A 310 -3.90 -50.81 24.93
CA ALA A 310 -5.10 -50.19 24.35
C ALA A 310 -5.96 -49.44 25.39
N THR A 311 -6.80 -48.52 24.92
CA THR A 311 -8.26 -48.60 25.17
C THR A 311 -9.07 -47.64 24.28
N LYS A 312 -10.25 -48.11 23.84
CA LYS A 312 -11.26 -47.32 23.13
C LYS A 312 -12.27 -46.71 24.11
N SER A 313 -12.90 -45.60 23.74
CA SER A 313 -14.36 -45.44 23.88
C SER A 313 -14.91 -44.34 22.98
N GLU A 314 -15.88 -44.72 22.15
CA GLU A 314 -16.85 -43.82 21.53
C GLU A 314 -18.09 -43.72 22.44
N MET A 315 -18.84 -42.61 22.41
CA MET A 315 -20.31 -42.68 22.53
C MET A 315 -21.03 -41.45 21.91
N THR A 316 -22.11 -41.75 21.20
CA THR A 316 -23.10 -40.88 20.54
C THR A 316 -24.51 -41.17 21.12
N VAL A 317 -25.59 -40.40 20.93
CA VAL A 317 -25.87 -39.05 20.38
C VAL A 317 -27.22 -38.59 20.96
N ALA A 318 -27.47 -37.30 21.21
CA ALA A 318 -28.86 -36.82 21.37
C ALA A 318 -29.06 -35.30 21.12
N SER A 319 -29.83 -34.98 20.09
CA SER A 319 -30.46 -33.67 19.89
C SER A 319 -31.79 -33.58 20.64
N ALA A 320 -32.26 -32.35 20.91
CA ALA A 320 -33.68 -32.09 21.18
C ALA A 320 -34.13 -30.81 20.48
N THR A 321 -35.09 -30.94 19.56
CA THR A 321 -35.77 -29.84 18.88
C THR A 321 -37.20 -29.73 19.40
N ALA A 322 -37.67 -28.51 19.69
CA ALA A 322 -39.10 -28.22 19.79
C ALA A 322 -39.36 -26.78 19.34
N ALA A 323 -40.38 -26.59 18.51
CA ALA A 323 -40.85 -25.29 18.04
C ALA A 323 -42.32 -25.11 18.40
N ALA A 324 -42.72 -23.89 18.74
CA ALA A 324 -44.12 -23.45 18.82
C ALA A 324 -44.18 -21.93 18.59
N ALA A 325 -45.31 -21.42 18.11
CA ALA A 325 -45.41 -20.08 17.49
C ALA A 325 -46.57 -19.23 18.02
N ALA A 326 -46.55 -17.94 17.65
CA ALA A 326 -47.67 -16.97 17.65
C ALA A 326 -48.21 -16.51 19.03
N ALA A 327 -48.94 -15.38 19.19
CA ALA A 327 -48.92 -14.07 18.51
C ALA A 327 -49.80 -13.06 19.29
N VAL A 328 -49.37 -11.78 19.33
CA VAL A 328 -50.15 -10.51 19.43
C VAL A 328 -51.32 -10.37 20.44
N ALA A 329 -51.22 -9.39 21.35
CA ALA A 329 -52.35 -8.58 21.84
C ALA A 329 -51.92 -7.16 22.28
N THR A 330 -52.73 -6.16 21.94
CA THR A 330 -52.37 -4.75 21.67
C THR A 330 -52.72 -3.73 22.79
N THR A 331 -51.83 -2.76 23.08
CA THR A 331 -52.11 -1.31 23.46
C THR A 331 -52.96 -0.95 24.72
N PRO A 332 -52.95 0.31 25.25
CA PRO A 332 -52.49 1.58 24.66
C PRO A 332 -51.49 2.43 25.47
N ALA A 333 -51.00 3.49 24.81
CA ALA A 333 -50.14 4.53 25.39
C ALA A 333 -50.95 5.71 25.99
N PRO A 334 -50.37 6.49 26.91
CA PRO A 334 -50.65 7.92 27.05
C PRO A 334 -49.63 8.75 26.25
N ALA A 335 -50.11 9.78 25.55
CA ALA A 335 -49.27 10.65 24.73
C ALA A 335 -48.70 11.84 25.51
N ALA A 336 -47.47 12.22 25.14
CA ALA A 336 -46.87 13.55 25.19
C ALA A 336 -46.91 14.38 26.50
N SER A 337 -45.72 14.62 27.05
CA SER A 337 -45.24 16.00 27.23
C SER A 337 -43.74 16.05 26.93
N ALA A 338 -43.29 17.16 26.34
CA ALA A 338 -41.97 17.27 25.73
C ALA A 338 -40.87 17.64 26.73
N ALA A 339 -39.79 16.86 26.68
CA ALA A 339 -38.45 17.32 27.01
C ALA A 339 -37.50 16.59 26.05
N GLU A 340 -37.32 17.13 24.84
CA GLU A 340 -36.35 16.63 23.87
C GLU A 340 -34.92 16.86 24.39
N ALA A 341 -34.46 15.93 25.24
CA ALA A 341 -33.03 15.74 25.44
C ALA A 341 -32.44 15.34 24.09
N LYS A 342 -31.74 16.26 23.42
CA LYS A 342 -31.02 16.01 22.16
C LYS A 342 -30.13 14.77 22.33
N SER A 343 -30.60 13.61 21.87
CA SER A 343 -29.87 12.36 22.03
C SER A 343 -28.71 12.37 21.07
N SER A 344 -27.49 12.52 21.59
CA SER A 344 -26.29 12.47 20.74
C SER A 344 -26.29 11.16 19.95
N CYS A 345 -26.11 11.28 18.64
CA CYS A 345 -26.22 10.17 17.72
C CYS A 345 -24.96 10.08 16.86
N ARG A 346 -24.52 8.86 16.55
CA ARG A 346 -23.39 8.60 15.65
C ARG A 346 -23.66 7.43 14.72
N VAL A 347 -23.21 7.59 13.48
CA VAL A 347 -23.15 6.53 12.48
C VAL A 347 -21.72 5.98 12.41
N TRP A 348 -21.60 4.66 12.40
CA TRP A 348 -20.35 3.92 12.30
C TRP A 348 -20.41 2.94 11.14
N GLN A 349 -19.26 2.51 10.61
CA GLN A 349 -19.19 1.43 9.64
C GLN A 349 -18.22 0.34 10.11
N ALA A 350 -18.60 -0.92 9.91
CA ALA A 350 -17.81 -2.11 10.20
C ALA A 350 -18.00 -3.12 9.06
N SER A 351 -17.09 -4.08 8.90
CA SER A 351 -17.13 -5.01 7.78
C SER A 351 -16.52 -6.36 8.12
N TYR A 352 -17.24 -7.44 7.78
CA TYR A 352 -16.71 -8.80 7.65
C TYR A 352 -16.34 -9.14 6.19
N GLY A 353 -16.24 -8.13 5.31
CA GLY A 353 -15.83 -8.26 3.90
C GLY A 353 -16.93 -8.71 2.93
N GLY A 354 -18.20 -8.73 3.37
CA GLY A 354 -19.33 -9.18 2.56
C GLY A 354 -19.96 -8.11 1.66
N GLN A 355 -20.91 -8.52 0.82
CA GLN A 355 -21.56 -7.64 -0.17
C GLN A 355 -22.90 -7.04 0.29
N LYS A 356 -23.53 -7.62 1.31
CA LYS A 356 -24.73 -7.06 1.96
C LYS A 356 -24.34 -6.25 3.19
N ALA A 357 -25.22 -5.38 3.65
CA ALA A 357 -25.02 -4.61 4.86
C ALA A 357 -26.23 -4.66 5.79
N VAL A 358 -26.00 -4.63 7.10
CA VAL A 358 -27.04 -4.62 8.13
C VAL A 358 -26.84 -3.40 9.03
N ILE A 359 -27.91 -2.66 9.31
CA ILE A 359 -27.85 -1.59 10.31
C ILE A 359 -28.10 -2.20 11.69
N ILE A 360 -27.17 -1.98 12.62
CA ILE A 360 -27.28 -2.37 14.02
C ILE A 360 -27.39 -1.09 14.86
N LYS A 361 -28.45 -0.96 15.66
CA LYS A 361 -28.64 0.13 16.62
C LYS A 361 -28.31 -0.35 18.02
N ALA A 362 -27.43 0.36 18.71
CA ALA A 362 -27.15 0.19 20.13
C ALA A 362 -27.16 1.54 20.85
N ILE A 363 -27.29 1.52 22.17
CA ILE A 363 -27.20 2.71 23.02
C ILE A 363 -26.08 2.48 24.03
N ASP A 364 -25.01 3.28 23.98
CA ASP A 364 -23.95 3.28 25.00
C ASP A 364 -23.92 4.64 25.69
N LYS A 365 -24.01 4.66 27.03
CA LYS A 365 -23.92 5.87 27.88
C LYS A 365 -24.81 7.05 27.41
N GLY A 366 -25.99 6.75 26.85
CA GLY A 366 -26.94 7.76 26.34
C GLY A 366 -26.64 8.28 24.92
N GLN A 367 -25.62 7.76 24.25
CA GLN A 367 -25.38 7.98 22.82
C GLN A 367 -26.01 6.85 21.99
N THR A 368 -26.79 7.20 20.98
CA THR A 368 -27.34 6.23 20.02
C THR A 368 -26.31 5.98 18.92
N ASN A 369 -25.86 4.74 18.79
CA ASN A 369 -24.90 4.31 17.76
C ASN A 369 -25.62 3.46 16.71
N TYR A 370 -25.56 3.89 15.45
CA TYR A 370 -26.01 3.13 14.29
C TYR A 370 -24.78 2.61 13.53
N THR A 371 -24.50 1.31 13.61
CA THR A 371 -23.43 0.68 12.84
C THR A 371 -23.97 0.09 11.55
N VAL A 372 -23.42 0.48 10.41
CA VAL A 372 -23.55 -0.27 9.16
C VAL A 372 -22.50 -1.37 9.14
N LEU A 373 -22.94 -2.62 9.30
CA LEU A 373 -22.08 -3.79 9.27
C LEU A 373 -22.21 -4.51 7.93
N ASP A 374 -21.13 -4.55 7.15
CA ASP A 374 -21.08 -5.37 5.95
C ASP A 374 -20.91 -6.86 6.32
N VAL A 375 -21.78 -7.71 5.79
CA VAL A 375 -21.88 -9.13 6.12
C VAL A 375 -21.92 -10.01 4.88
N ASN A 376 -21.37 -11.21 5.03
CA ASN A 376 -21.28 -12.19 3.96
C ASN A 376 -22.63 -12.86 3.73
N GLU A 377 -22.96 -13.09 2.45
CA GLU A 377 -24.22 -13.72 2.07
C GLU A 377 -24.31 -15.15 2.61
N GLY A 378 -25.46 -15.47 3.22
CA GLY A 378 -25.69 -16.74 3.92
C GLY A 378 -25.07 -16.82 5.32
N ARG A 379 -24.43 -15.76 5.82
CA ARG A 379 -23.86 -15.68 7.19
C ARG A 379 -24.34 -14.46 7.99
N GLU A 380 -25.28 -13.69 7.45
CA GLU A 380 -25.74 -12.41 7.96
C GLU A 380 -26.11 -12.47 9.44
N GLN A 381 -26.99 -13.41 9.83
CA GLN A 381 -27.40 -13.60 11.23
C GLN A 381 -26.24 -13.91 12.18
N ARG A 382 -25.29 -14.76 11.76
CA ARG A 382 -24.15 -15.16 12.61
C ARG A 382 -23.15 -14.02 12.78
N GLU A 383 -22.88 -13.28 11.70
CA GLU A 383 -21.94 -12.16 11.70
C GLU A 383 -22.53 -10.95 12.46
N VAL A 384 -23.83 -10.66 12.31
CA VAL A 384 -24.56 -9.67 13.12
C VAL A 384 -24.57 -10.04 14.60
N ALA A 385 -24.90 -11.29 14.95
CA ALA A 385 -24.92 -11.73 16.35
C ALA A 385 -23.53 -11.66 17.00
N ALA A 386 -22.46 -12.05 16.28
CA ALA A 386 -21.10 -11.92 16.75
C ALA A 386 -20.69 -10.45 16.98
N TYR A 387 -21.09 -9.54 16.08
CA TYR A 387 -20.82 -8.12 16.23
C TYR A 387 -21.57 -7.51 17.43
N ILE A 388 -22.85 -7.84 17.61
CA ILE A 388 -23.67 -7.40 18.75
C ILE A 388 -23.05 -7.86 20.07
N ALA A 389 -22.67 -9.14 20.17
CA ALA A 389 -22.05 -9.68 21.38
C ALA A 389 -20.72 -9.00 21.75
N ALA A 390 -19.92 -8.58 20.76
CA ALA A 390 -18.59 -8.01 20.98
C ALA A 390 -18.58 -6.48 21.15
N TYR A 391 -19.33 -5.74 20.33
CA TYR A 391 -19.16 -4.29 20.15
C TYR A 391 -20.44 -3.48 20.39
N ALA A 392 -21.60 -4.08 20.21
CA ALA A 392 -22.91 -3.41 20.31
C ALA A 392 -23.77 -4.14 21.34
N LYS A 393 -23.36 -4.10 22.62
CA LYS A 393 -24.10 -4.69 23.74
C LYS A 393 -25.55 -4.18 23.74
N GLU A 394 -26.50 -5.11 23.89
CA GLU A 394 -27.94 -4.85 23.80
C GLU A 394 -28.40 -4.24 22.45
N GLY A 395 -27.54 -4.31 21.43
CA GLY A 395 -27.83 -3.85 20.08
C GLY A 395 -28.84 -4.74 19.35
N SER A 396 -29.56 -4.14 18.42
CA SER A 396 -30.57 -4.80 17.59
C SER A 396 -30.38 -4.46 16.12
N SER A 397 -30.63 -5.41 15.22
CA SER A 397 -30.64 -5.15 13.78
C SER A 397 -31.94 -4.44 13.37
N LEU A 398 -31.80 -3.41 12.52
CA LEU A 398 -32.91 -2.60 12.02
C LEU A 398 -33.31 -2.93 10.57
N GLY A 399 -32.51 -3.73 9.87
CA GLY A 399 -32.79 -4.17 8.51
C GLY A 399 -31.53 -4.56 7.74
N GLU A 400 -31.73 -5.38 6.71
CA GLU A 400 -30.70 -5.80 5.76
C GLU A 400 -30.81 -4.99 4.46
N PHE A 401 -29.67 -4.69 3.85
CA PHE A 401 -29.54 -3.83 2.68
C PHE A 401 -28.62 -4.48 1.66
N GLN A 402 -28.96 -4.30 0.37
CA GLN A 402 -28.22 -4.86 -0.75
C GLN A 402 -26.82 -4.24 -0.95
N THR A 403 -26.53 -3.09 -0.33
CA THR A 403 -25.20 -2.47 -0.34
C THR A 403 -24.99 -1.60 0.91
N SER A 404 -23.73 -1.45 1.34
CA SER A 404 -23.30 -0.55 2.42
C SER A 404 -23.75 0.89 2.19
N GLY A 405 -23.67 1.38 0.94
CA GLY A 405 -24.10 2.74 0.60
C GLY A 405 -25.57 3.01 0.92
N LYS A 406 -26.47 2.06 0.64
CA LYS A 406 -27.90 2.18 0.97
C LYS A 406 -28.13 2.12 2.48
N ALA A 407 -27.39 1.25 3.19
CA ALA A 407 -27.44 1.19 4.65
C ALA A 407 -26.91 2.47 5.30
N LEU A 408 -25.83 3.07 4.79
CA LEU A 408 -25.28 4.34 5.27
C LEU A 408 -26.27 5.49 5.09
N THR A 409 -26.84 5.67 3.90
CA THR A 409 -27.91 6.66 3.68
C THR A 409 -29.03 6.49 4.70
N LYS A 410 -29.48 5.24 4.93
CA LYS A 410 -30.54 4.99 5.90
C LYS A 410 -30.10 5.19 7.36
N ALA A 411 -28.85 4.92 7.70
CA ALA A 411 -28.30 5.18 9.03
C ALA A 411 -28.21 6.68 9.33
N PHE A 412 -27.84 7.52 8.34
CA PHE A 412 -27.86 8.97 8.47
C PHE A 412 -29.30 9.53 8.56
N GLU A 413 -30.28 8.99 7.80
CA GLU A 413 -31.70 9.34 7.98
C GLU A 413 -32.22 9.04 9.41
N LEU A 414 -31.72 7.96 10.03
CA LEU A 414 -32.07 7.56 11.41
C LEU A 414 -31.28 8.33 12.48
N CYS A 415 -30.31 9.14 12.06
CA CYS A 415 -29.34 9.84 12.89
C CYS A 415 -29.10 11.28 12.37
N PRO A 416 -30.16 12.12 12.26
CA PRO A 416 -30.02 13.47 11.75
C PRO A 416 -29.12 14.31 12.67
N GLU A 417 -28.16 15.02 12.08
CA GLU A 417 -27.27 15.93 12.82
C GLU A 417 -28.08 17.10 13.42
N SER A 418 -27.80 17.47 14.68
CA SER A 418 -28.68 18.23 15.58
C SER A 418 -28.17 19.60 16.01
#